data_AF-A0A2V9B467-F1
#
_entry.id   AF-A0A2V9B467-F1
#
_cell.length_a   1.000
_cell.length_b   1.000
_cell.length_c   1.000
_cell.angle_alpha   90.00
_cell.angle_beta   90.00
_cell.angle_gamma   90.00
#
_symmetry.space_group_name_H-M   'P 1'
#
loop_
_entity.id
_entity.type
_entity.pdbx_description
1 polymer ?
#
loop_
_entity_poly.entity_id
_entity_poly.type
_entity_poly.pdbx_seq_one_letter_code
_entity_poly.pdbx_strand_id
1 'polypeptide(L)'
;EDDLHSPTLFGFLWSHVGWIISDKYEDTRLNYIADFAKYPELRWLNKYHVVPPATLGVVIWLIGGWPLFVWAFCLSTTLLWHDTFTINSLSHLFGTRRYETTDTSKNNWLLAILTLGEGWHNNHHHFMASARQGFFWWEIDITYYTLKLLSWVGLVWDLRKVPAHMLAEEQELAA
;
A
#
# COMPACT_ATOMS: atom_id res chain seq x y z
N GLU A 1 -19.33 -6.46 3.14
CA GLU A 1 -18.03 -5.88 3.50
C GLU A 1 -17.09 -7.07 3.69
N ASP A 2 -16.29 -7.38 2.67
CA ASP A 2 -15.35 -8.53 2.65
C ASP A 2 -13.90 -8.06 2.90
N ASP A 3 -13.73 -6.98 3.68
CA ASP A 3 -12.42 -6.46 4.04
C ASP A 3 -11.77 -7.33 5.13
N LEU A 4 -10.70 -8.03 4.75
CA LEU A 4 -9.95 -8.95 5.61
C LEU A 4 -9.25 -8.24 6.78
N HIS A 5 -9.05 -6.93 6.67
CA HIS A 5 -8.32 -6.10 7.63
C HIS A 5 -9.23 -5.10 8.34
N SER A 6 -10.55 -5.23 8.23
CA SER A 6 -11.48 -4.24 8.78
C SER A 6 -11.31 -4.03 10.29
N PRO A 7 -10.97 -2.81 10.76
CA PRO A 7 -10.91 -2.51 12.19
C PRO A 7 -12.30 -2.50 12.84
N THR A 8 -13.36 -2.27 12.08
CA THR A 8 -14.74 -2.27 12.59
C THR A 8 -15.26 -3.68 12.82
N LEU A 9 -14.88 -4.64 11.96
CA LEU A 9 -15.31 -6.03 12.08
C LEU A 9 -14.43 -6.86 13.02
N PHE A 10 -13.10 -6.64 13.00
CA PHE A 10 -12.14 -7.49 13.69
C PHE A 10 -11.32 -6.77 14.77
N GLY A 11 -11.48 -5.46 14.91
CA GLY A 11 -10.77 -4.63 15.89
C GLY A 11 -9.41 -4.12 15.43
N PHE A 12 -8.92 -3.08 16.11
CA PHE A 12 -7.68 -2.38 15.76
C PHE A 12 -6.43 -3.27 15.76
N LEU A 13 -6.30 -4.18 16.74
CA LEU A 13 -5.12 -5.04 16.83
C LEU A 13 -5.06 -6.03 15.66
N TRP A 14 -6.23 -6.54 15.23
CA TRP A 14 -6.31 -7.40 14.05
C TRP A 14 -5.94 -6.64 12.79
N SER A 15 -6.55 -5.46 12.56
CA SER A 15 -6.31 -4.64 11.38
C SER A 15 -4.87 -4.15 11.27
N HIS A 16 -4.22 -3.87 12.40
CA HIS A 16 -2.84 -3.41 12.43
C HIS A 16 -1.84 -4.58 12.26
N VAL A 17 -1.89 -5.62 13.09
CA VAL A 17 -0.85 -6.68 13.07
C VAL A 17 -1.41 -8.09 13.10
N GLY A 18 -2.59 -8.33 13.65
CA GLY A 18 -3.09 -9.70 13.83
C GLY A 18 -3.23 -10.50 12.53
N TRP A 19 -3.63 -9.83 11.44
CA TRP A 19 -3.85 -10.50 10.15
C TRP A 19 -2.57 -11.09 9.54
N ILE A 20 -1.40 -10.45 9.69
CA ILE A 20 -0.15 -10.90 9.05
C ILE A 20 0.45 -12.12 9.76
N ILE A 21 0.08 -12.33 11.04
CA ILE A 21 0.53 -13.47 11.85
C ILE A 21 -0.43 -14.66 11.70
N SER A 22 -1.58 -14.46 11.04
CA SER A 22 -2.55 -15.52 10.80
C SER A 22 -2.21 -16.32 9.53
N ASP A 23 -2.30 -17.64 9.64
CA ASP A 23 -2.19 -18.60 8.54
C ASP A 23 -3.45 -18.64 7.64
N LYS A 24 -4.55 -18.00 8.07
CA LYS A 24 -5.88 -18.09 7.42
C LYS A 24 -5.89 -17.70 5.94
N TYR A 25 -4.95 -16.88 5.50
CA TYR A 25 -4.87 -16.36 4.13
C TYR A 25 -3.50 -16.58 3.48
N GLU A 26 -2.75 -17.60 3.92
CA GLU A 26 -1.41 -17.91 3.38
C GLU A 26 -1.47 -18.40 1.91
N ASP A 27 -2.55 -19.06 1.52
CA ASP A 27 -2.71 -19.64 0.18
C ASP A 27 -2.90 -18.57 -0.92
N THR A 28 -2.07 -18.67 -1.97
CA THR A 28 -2.18 -17.81 -3.15
C THR A 28 -3.30 -18.29 -4.08
N ARG A 29 -4.37 -17.50 -4.19
CA ARG A 29 -5.51 -17.75 -5.11
C ARG A 29 -5.18 -17.34 -6.55
N LEU A 30 -4.42 -18.17 -7.26
CA LEU A 30 -3.92 -17.88 -8.62
C LEU A 30 -5.01 -17.57 -9.65
N ASN A 31 -6.22 -18.10 -9.45
CA ASN A 31 -7.36 -17.82 -10.31
C ASN A 31 -7.81 -16.35 -10.26
N TYR A 32 -7.51 -15.61 -9.19
CA TYR A 32 -7.88 -14.19 -9.05
C TYR A 32 -6.83 -13.24 -9.67
N ILE A 33 -5.64 -13.76 -9.94
CA ILE A 33 -4.47 -12.98 -10.41
C ILE A 33 -3.82 -13.65 -11.63
N ALA A 34 -4.63 -14.19 -12.53
CA ALA A 34 -4.16 -14.97 -13.68
C ALA A 34 -3.22 -14.17 -14.60
N ASP A 35 -3.42 -12.85 -14.68
CA ASP A 35 -2.59 -11.90 -15.40
C ASP A 35 -1.19 -11.71 -14.78
N PHE A 36 -1.05 -11.87 -13.45
CA PHE A 36 0.25 -11.91 -12.76
C PHE A 36 0.87 -13.31 -12.80
N ALA A 37 0.05 -14.35 -12.69
CA ALA A 37 0.51 -15.74 -12.64
C ALA A 37 1.21 -16.22 -13.91
N LYS A 38 1.09 -15.50 -15.03
CA LYS A 38 1.83 -15.80 -16.27
C LYS A 38 3.33 -15.52 -16.16
N TYR A 39 3.77 -14.67 -15.22
CA TYR A 39 5.18 -14.29 -15.06
C TYR A 39 5.91 -15.26 -14.13
N PRO A 40 6.89 -16.04 -14.63
CA PRO A 40 7.60 -17.04 -13.83
C PRO A 40 8.39 -16.44 -12.65
N GLU A 41 8.92 -15.23 -12.81
CA GLU A 41 9.63 -14.49 -11.77
C GLU A 41 8.74 -14.14 -10.58
N LEU A 42 7.47 -13.77 -10.82
CA LEU A 42 6.50 -13.49 -9.76
C LEU A 42 6.09 -14.77 -9.05
N ARG A 43 5.93 -15.88 -9.78
CA ARG A 43 5.67 -17.19 -9.18
C ARG A 43 6.82 -17.69 -8.32
N TRP A 44 8.06 -17.44 -8.77
CA TRP A 44 9.26 -17.74 -7.98
C TRP A 44 9.29 -16.91 -6.70
N LEU A 45 9.08 -15.59 -6.80
CA LEU A 45 9.03 -14.69 -5.64
C LEU A 45 7.94 -15.11 -4.65
N ASN A 46 6.74 -15.48 -5.11
CA ASN A 46 5.67 -15.95 -4.25
C ASN A 46 6.06 -17.24 -3.48
N LYS A 47 6.63 -18.21 -4.19
CA LYS A 47 7.07 -19.49 -3.59
C LYS A 47 8.26 -19.32 -2.64
N TYR A 48 9.15 -18.39 -2.93
CA TYR A 48 10.42 -18.18 -2.21
C TYR A 48 10.49 -16.78 -1.59
N HIS A 49 9.37 -16.27 -1.07
CA HIS A 49 9.25 -14.89 -0.59
C HIS A 49 10.20 -14.54 0.56
N VAL A 50 10.69 -15.54 1.29
CA VAL A 50 11.70 -15.38 2.36
C VAL A 50 13.11 -15.13 1.80
N VAL A 51 13.40 -15.56 0.56
CA VAL A 51 14.75 -15.48 -0.02
C VAL A 51 15.24 -14.04 -0.19
N PRO A 52 14.48 -13.10 -0.78
CA PRO A 52 14.92 -11.70 -0.90
C PRO A 52 15.25 -11.02 0.45
N PRO A 53 14.37 -11.00 1.48
CA PRO A 53 14.69 -10.36 2.74
C PRO A 53 15.81 -11.06 3.50
N ALA A 54 15.90 -12.40 3.46
CA ALA A 54 17.01 -13.12 4.07
C ALA A 54 18.35 -12.78 3.41
N THR A 55 18.38 -12.70 2.08
CA THR A 55 19.58 -12.31 1.32
C THR A 55 20.00 -10.88 1.67
N LEU A 56 19.06 -9.94 1.70
CA LEU A 56 19.33 -8.56 2.10
C LEU A 56 19.89 -8.47 3.53
N GLY A 57 19.28 -9.18 4.48
CA GLY A 57 19.76 -9.24 5.87
C GLY A 57 21.18 -9.78 5.98
N VAL A 58 21.49 -10.87 5.27
CA VAL A 58 22.85 -11.44 5.23
C VAL A 58 23.83 -10.45 4.62
N VAL A 59 23.50 -9.79 3.50
CA VAL A 59 24.38 -8.81 2.86
C VAL A 59 24.66 -7.62 3.78
N ILE A 60 23.64 -7.07 4.44
CA ILE A 60 23.80 -5.97 5.40
C ILE A 60 24.70 -6.39 6.56
N TRP A 61 24.49 -7.60 7.09
CA TRP A 61 25.33 -8.14 8.15
C TRP A 61 26.78 -8.36 7.70
N LEU A 62 27.02 -8.84 6.47
CA LEU A 62 28.38 -9.00 5.94
C LEU A 62 29.11 -7.65 5.76
N ILE A 63 28.37 -6.57 5.46
CA ILE A 63 28.94 -5.23 5.27
C ILE A 63 29.30 -4.56 6.60
N GLY A 64 28.42 -4.65 7.61
CA GLY A 64 28.55 -3.83 8.82
C GLY A 64 28.35 -4.57 10.15
N GLY A 65 28.29 -5.90 10.11
CA GLY A 65 28.09 -6.75 11.28
C GLY A 65 26.74 -6.55 11.95
N TRP A 66 26.66 -6.97 13.21
CA TRP A 66 25.45 -6.92 14.03
C TRP A 66 24.86 -5.52 14.21
N PRO A 67 25.64 -4.44 14.45
CA PRO A 67 25.06 -3.11 14.60
C PRO A 67 24.29 -2.69 13.34
N LEU A 68 24.87 -2.88 12.16
CA LEU A 68 24.20 -2.50 10.92
C LEU A 68 23.00 -3.41 10.63
N PHE A 69 23.11 -4.72 10.90
CA PHE A 69 21.99 -5.64 10.77
C PHE A 69 20.80 -5.24 11.67
N VAL A 70 21.05 -4.95 12.95
CA VAL A 70 19.97 -4.59 13.89
C VAL A 70 19.32 -3.27 13.50
N TRP A 71 20.10 -2.23 13.19
CA TRP A 71 19.55 -0.90 12.93
C TRP A 71 19.03 -0.74 11.50
N ALA A 72 19.80 -1.15 10.49
CA ALA A 72 19.47 -0.91 9.09
C ALA A 72 18.60 -2.01 8.46
N PHE A 73 18.52 -3.20 9.06
CA PHE A 73 17.62 -4.26 8.59
C PHE A 73 16.48 -4.49 9.57
N CYS A 74 16.74 -4.90 10.82
CA CYS A 74 15.66 -5.28 11.73
C CYS A 74 14.77 -4.09 12.11
N LEU A 75 15.33 -3.01 12.66
CA LEU A 75 14.52 -1.87 13.09
C LEU A 75 13.83 -1.19 11.91
N SER A 76 14.55 -0.93 10.80
CA SER A 76 13.93 -0.28 9.65
C SER A 76 12.80 -1.11 9.04
N THR A 77 12.94 -2.44 8.97
CA THR A 77 11.90 -3.33 8.47
C THR A 77 10.69 -3.34 9.40
N THR A 78 10.90 -3.39 10.71
CA THR A 78 9.81 -3.31 11.69
C THR A 78 9.05 -1.99 11.60
N LEU A 79 9.77 -0.86 11.47
CA LEU A 79 9.13 0.45 11.30
C LEU A 79 8.34 0.51 9.97
N LEU A 80 8.93 0.04 8.87
CA LEU A 80 8.27 -0.04 7.57
C LEU A 80 6.97 -0.87 7.62
N TRP A 81 6.99 -2.00 8.34
CA TRP A 81 5.80 -2.81 8.55
C TRP A 81 4.73 -2.04 9.30
N HIS A 82 5.07 -1.41 10.43
CA HIS A 82 4.11 -0.60 11.17
C HIS A 82 3.54 0.55 10.35
N ASP A 83 4.38 1.27 9.59
CA ASP A 83 3.94 2.35 8.70
C ASP A 83 2.92 1.83 7.69
N THR A 84 3.21 0.72 7.02
CA THR A 84 2.28 0.08 6.07
C THR A 84 0.98 -0.35 6.76
N PHE A 85 1.08 -0.96 7.93
CA PHE A 85 -0.05 -1.44 8.71
C PHE A 85 -0.94 -0.33 9.26
N THR A 86 -0.43 0.89 9.40
CA THR A 86 -1.28 2.05 9.75
C THR A 86 -2.29 2.37 8.66
N ILE A 87 -2.05 1.99 7.40
CA ILE A 87 -3.03 2.18 6.33
C ILE A 87 -4.23 1.27 6.59
N ASN A 88 -4.03 -0.01 6.88
CA ASN A 88 -5.14 -0.92 7.21
C ASN A 88 -5.86 -0.52 8.51
N SER A 89 -5.16 0.09 9.48
CA SER A 89 -5.73 0.41 10.78
C SER A 89 -6.12 1.88 10.95
N LEU A 90 -5.16 2.79 11.00
CA LEU A 90 -5.39 4.21 11.26
C LEU A 90 -6.10 4.91 10.12
N SER A 91 -5.86 4.56 8.85
CA SER A 91 -6.56 5.21 7.74
C SER A 91 -8.06 4.86 7.68
N HIS A 92 -8.50 3.80 8.37
CA HIS A 92 -9.92 3.47 8.52
C HIS A 92 -10.56 4.11 9.77
N LEU A 93 -9.76 4.66 10.68
CA LEU A 93 -10.23 5.27 11.93
C LEU A 93 -10.14 6.80 11.90
N PHE A 94 -9.06 7.35 11.33
CA PHE A 94 -8.71 8.76 11.40
C PHE A 94 -8.46 9.37 10.02
N GLY A 95 -9.21 10.42 9.71
CA GLY A 95 -9.09 11.14 8.44
C GLY A 95 -10.42 11.69 7.96
N THR A 96 -10.44 12.16 6.72
CA THR A 96 -11.64 12.63 6.04
C THR A 96 -12.13 11.60 5.03
N ARG A 97 -13.44 11.48 4.86
CA ARG A 97 -14.05 10.67 3.81
C ARG A 97 -14.63 11.63 2.78
N ARG A 98 -14.06 11.63 1.57
CA ARG A 98 -14.51 12.47 0.46
C ARG A 98 -15.52 11.73 -0.42
N TYR A 99 -15.31 10.44 -0.60
CA TYR A 99 -16.09 9.59 -1.49
C TYR A 99 -16.82 8.50 -0.72
N GLU A 100 -18.02 8.18 -1.16
CA GLU A 100 -18.74 7.02 -0.68
C GLU A 100 -18.11 5.74 -1.23
N THR A 101 -17.64 4.89 -0.32
CA THR A 101 -17.04 3.58 -0.59
C THR A 101 -17.73 2.52 0.25
N THR A 102 -17.55 1.25 -0.09
CA THR A 102 -18.19 0.13 0.63
C THR A 102 -17.54 -0.20 1.97
N ASP A 103 -16.47 0.51 2.34
CA ASP A 103 -15.65 0.27 3.52
C ASP A 103 -15.55 1.55 4.38
N THR A 104 -14.65 1.55 5.37
CA THR A 104 -14.43 2.68 6.28
C THR A 104 -13.20 3.53 5.96
N SER A 105 -12.61 3.38 4.77
CA SER A 105 -11.39 4.10 4.36
C SER A 105 -11.53 5.62 4.48
N LYS A 106 -10.43 6.29 4.88
CA LYS A 106 -10.33 7.74 5.04
C LYS A 106 -9.00 8.24 4.47
N ASN A 107 -9.00 9.48 4.01
CA ASN A 107 -7.83 10.23 3.62
C ASN A 107 -7.15 10.85 4.85
N ASN A 108 -5.84 10.65 4.98
CA ASN A 108 -5.02 11.18 6.06
C ASN A 108 -3.67 11.67 5.51
N TRP A 109 -3.49 12.98 5.48
CA TRP A 109 -2.31 13.61 4.88
C TRP A 109 -1.00 13.26 5.60
N LEU A 110 -1.04 13.04 6.92
CA LEU A 110 0.15 12.68 7.69
C LEU A 110 0.59 11.25 7.34
N LEU A 111 -0.38 10.33 7.28
CA LEU A 111 -0.11 8.97 6.82
C LEU A 111 0.36 8.98 5.37
N ALA A 112 -0.20 9.84 4.51
CA ALA A 112 0.21 9.92 3.10
C ALA A 112 1.68 10.33 2.96
N ILE A 113 2.20 11.22 3.81
CA ILE A 113 3.63 11.57 3.81
C ILE A 113 4.47 10.38 4.30
N LEU A 114 4.09 9.74 5.40
CA LEU A 114 4.83 8.62 5.99
C LEU A 114 4.88 7.41 5.05
N THR A 115 3.78 7.13 4.37
CA THR A 115 3.60 5.96 3.49
C THR A 115 3.76 6.30 2.01
N LEU A 116 4.32 7.48 1.70
CA LEU A 116 4.66 7.92 0.35
C LEU A 116 3.46 8.06 -0.62
N GLY A 117 2.23 8.12 -0.11
CA GLY A 117 1.00 8.34 -0.89
C GLY A 117 -0.20 7.55 -0.39
N GLU A 118 0.02 6.41 0.28
CA GLU A 118 -1.02 5.44 0.66
C GLU A 118 -2.07 5.98 1.63
N GLY A 119 -1.75 7.04 2.36
CA GLY A 119 -2.70 7.72 3.24
C GLY A 119 -3.87 8.41 2.52
N TRP A 120 -3.84 8.58 1.20
CA TRP A 120 -5.03 8.96 0.41
C TRP A 120 -5.96 7.76 0.18
N HIS A 121 -6.28 7.06 1.27
CA HIS A 121 -6.87 5.73 1.20
C HIS A 121 -8.31 5.73 0.71
N ASN A 122 -9.13 6.72 1.11
CA ASN A 122 -10.49 6.84 0.60
C ASN A 122 -10.54 7.17 -0.90
N ASN A 123 -9.60 7.98 -1.40
CA ASN A 123 -9.44 8.19 -2.84
C ASN A 123 -9.08 6.86 -3.54
N HIS A 124 -8.13 6.11 -2.98
CA HIS A 124 -7.73 4.81 -3.52
C HIS A 124 -8.91 3.83 -3.59
N HIS A 125 -9.72 3.73 -2.54
CA HIS A 125 -10.90 2.85 -2.51
C HIS A 125 -12.03 3.31 -3.44
N HIS A 126 -12.16 4.62 -3.69
CA HIS A 126 -13.11 5.13 -4.67
C HIS A 126 -12.71 4.74 -6.11
N PHE A 127 -11.42 4.79 -6.45
CA PHE A 127 -10.95 4.38 -7.77
C PHE A 127 -9.56 3.70 -7.75
N MET A 128 -9.57 2.43 -7.36
CA MET A 128 -8.37 1.58 -7.17
C MET A 128 -7.55 1.37 -8.45
N ALA A 129 -8.16 1.63 -9.61
CA ALA A 129 -7.53 1.49 -10.91
C ALA A 129 -6.54 2.63 -11.23
N SER A 130 -6.60 3.77 -10.53
CA SER A 130 -5.70 4.91 -10.77
C SER A 130 -4.26 4.59 -10.34
N ALA A 131 -3.28 5.09 -11.10
CA ALA A 131 -1.87 5.03 -10.77
C ALA A 131 -1.46 6.05 -9.67
N ARG A 132 -2.31 7.02 -9.35
CA ARG A 132 -2.16 7.96 -8.22
C ARG A 132 -3.27 7.77 -7.21
N GLN A 133 -2.93 7.90 -5.93
CA GLN A 133 -3.86 7.82 -4.81
C GLN A 133 -4.25 9.21 -4.33
N GLY A 134 -3.32 10.17 -4.32
CA GLY A 134 -3.72 11.58 -4.26
C GLY A 134 -4.45 11.92 -5.56
N PHE A 135 -5.59 12.59 -5.56
CA PHE A 135 -6.35 12.96 -6.76
C PHE A 135 -6.14 14.42 -7.15
N PHE A 136 -5.86 15.27 -6.15
CA PHE A 136 -5.68 16.70 -6.36
C PHE A 136 -4.20 17.11 -6.31
N TRP A 137 -3.89 18.30 -6.82
CA TRP A 137 -2.49 18.76 -6.94
C TRP A 137 -1.83 19.00 -5.56
N TRP A 138 -2.61 19.30 -4.53
CA TRP A 138 -2.13 19.49 -3.15
C TRP A 138 -1.99 18.16 -2.39
N GLU A 139 -2.48 17.06 -2.94
CA GLU A 139 -2.36 15.73 -2.33
C GLU A 139 -1.03 15.13 -2.77
N ILE A 140 -0.05 15.23 -1.87
CA ILE A 140 1.32 14.75 -2.09
C ILE A 140 1.32 13.22 -2.21
N ASP A 141 1.84 12.72 -3.32
CA ASP A 141 1.90 11.30 -3.67
C ASP A 141 3.27 10.99 -4.28
N ILE A 142 4.21 10.62 -3.41
CA ILE A 142 5.62 10.42 -3.75
C ILE A 142 5.77 9.18 -4.64
N THR A 143 4.97 8.14 -4.42
CA THR A 143 4.91 6.94 -5.25
C THR A 143 4.52 7.30 -6.68
N TYR A 144 3.46 8.08 -6.88
CA TYR A 144 3.06 8.53 -8.23
C TYR A 144 4.12 9.42 -8.88
N TYR A 145 4.77 10.32 -8.13
CA TYR A 145 5.86 11.12 -8.67
C TYR A 145 7.03 10.24 -9.16
N THR A 146 7.34 9.19 -8.40
CA THR A 146 8.35 8.18 -8.80
C THR A 146 7.94 7.48 -10.09
N LEU A 147 6.69 7.02 -10.22
CA LEU A 147 6.16 6.44 -11.46
C LEU A 147 6.26 7.43 -12.64
N LYS A 148 5.98 8.71 -12.40
CA LYS A 148 6.11 9.75 -13.43
C LYS A 148 7.55 9.94 -13.89
N LEU A 149 8.52 9.96 -12.97
CA LEU A 149 9.95 10.01 -13.30
C LEU A 149 10.37 8.79 -14.11
N LEU A 150 9.97 7.58 -13.68
CA LEU A 150 10.23 6.34 -14.40
C LEU A 150 9.60 6.34 -15.80
N SER A 151 8.46 7.02 -15.97
CA SER A 151 7.82 7.16 -17.28
C SER A 151 8.59 8.05 -18.25
N TRP A 152 9.29 9.06 -17.73
CA TRP A 152 10.10 9.95 -18.56
C TRP A 152 11.34 9.26 -19.13
N VAL A 153 11.88 8.27 -18.41
CA VAL A 153 12.99 7.45 -18.87
C VAL A 153 12.55 6.16 -19.59
N GLY A 154 11.23 5.97 -19.79
CA GLY A 154 10.68 4.84 -20.54
C GLY A 154 10.68 3.49 -19.81
N LEU A 155 10.87 3.48 -18.48
CA LEU A 155 10.82 2.25 -17.68
C LEU A 155 9.39 1.80 -17.37
N VAL A 156 8.46 2.76 -17.28
CA VAL A 156 7.03 2.50 -17.16
C VAL A 156 6.27 3.37 -18.16
N TRP A 157 5.08 2.93 -18.56
CA TRP A 157 4.21 3.67 -19.47
C TRP A 157 2.76 3.35 -19.14
N ASP A 158 1.81 4.00 -19.81
CA ASP A 158 0.36 3.78 -19.63
C ASP A 158 -0.12 3.98 -18.17
N LEU A 159 0.42 4.99 -17.48
CA LEU A 159 -0.01 5.36 -16.13
C LEU A 159 -1.48 5.80 -16.16
N ARG A 160 -2.37 4.95 -15.63
CA ARG A 160 -3.81 5.20 -15.61
C ARG A 160 -4.13 6.41 -14.75
N LYS A 161 -4.74 7.42 -15.36
CA LYS A 161 -5.17 8.65 -14.67
C LYS A 161 -6.56 8.46 -14.06
N VAL A 162 -6.87 9.28 -13.07
CA VAL A 162 -8.23 9.45 -12.55
C VAL A 162 -9.09 10.12 -13.64
N PRO A 163 -10.21 9.51 -14.06
CA PRO A 163 -11.14 10.13 -15.00
C PRO A 163 -11.76 11.41 -14.41
N ALA A 164 -12.01 12.42 -15.23
CA ALA A 164 -12.51 13.71 -14.76
C ALA A 164 -13.87 13.62 -14.03
N HIS A 165 -14.75 12.69 -14.42
CA HIS A 165 -16.04 12.49 -13.76
C HIS A 165 -15.90 11.95 -12.32
N MET A 166 -14.84 11.19 -12.02
CA MET A 166 -14.56 10.70 -10.67
C MET A 166 -14.04 11.82 -9.74
N LEU A 167 -13.61 12.95 -10.30
CA LEU A 167 -13.24 14.13 -9.54
C LEU A 167 -14.45 15.05 -9.24
N ALA A 168 -15.53 14.92 -10.01
CA ALA A 168 -16.65 15.86 -10.03
C ALA A 168 -17.68 15.64 -8.92
N GLU A 169 -17.73 14.47 -8.27
CA GLU A 169 -18.67 14.20 -7.16
C GLU A 169 -18.49 15.18 -5.98
N GLU A 170 -17.32 15.82 -5.83
CA GLU A 170 -17.11 16.88 -4.84
C GLU A 170 -17.79 18.21 -5.23
N GLN A 171 -17.90 18.50 -6.53
CA GLN A 171 -18.44 19.77 -7.02
C GLN A 171 -19.96 19.87 -6.86
N GLU A 172 -20.68 18.74 -6.91
CA GLU A 172 -22.13 18.72 -6.67
C GLU A 172 -22.50 18.72 -5.18
N LEU A 173 -21.64 18.21 -4.29
CA LEU A 173 -21.87 18.23 -2.84
C LEU A 173 -21.47 19.55 -2.16
N ALA A 174 -20.60 20.34 -2.81
CA ALA A 174 -20.15 21.64 -2.33
C ALA A 174 -20.91 22.84 -2.94
N ALA A 175 -21.85 22.59 -3.86
CA ALA A 175 -22.73 23.57 -4.50
C ALA A 175 -24.14 23.56 -3.89
#